data_AF-A0A840CFL7-F1
#
_entry.id   AF-A0A840CFL7-F1
#
_cell.length_a   1.000
_cell.length_b   1.000
_cell.length_c   1.000
_cell.angle_alpha   90.00
_cell.angle_beta   90.00
_cell.angle_gamma   90.00
#
_symmetry.space_group_name_H-M   'P 1'
#
loop_
_entity.id
_entity.type
_entity.pdbx_description
1 polymer ?
#
loop_
_entity_poly.entity_id
_entity_poly.type
_entity_poly.pdbx_seq_one_letter_code
_entity_poly.pdbx_strand_id
1 'polypeptide(L)'
;MNMNVVNGEEVPKRKKGRPKKDDILKYRFMIRFNNRENEKFLTLFKQSGIKSKSRFIANCVLNRKLKVIEINKSAIDFVMLLTQFFTQFRGVKNNYNQLFTVLVRNLGEEKARKFIKILENPTLEFIRMMREFEELTTKLREKCLPK
;
A
#
# COMPACT_ATOMS: atom_id res chain seq x y z
N MET A 1 39.65 28.67 65.36
CA MET A 1 38.39 29.33 65.75
C MET A 1 38.59 30.81 65.49
N ASN A 2 37.86 31.53 64.64
CA ASN A 2 36.54 31.30 64.05
C ASN A 2 36.50 31.82 62.60
N MET A 3 35.70 31.11 61.80
CA MET A 3 35.21 31.52 60.48
C MET A 3 34.41 32.83 60.57
N ASN A 4 34.38 33.59 59.47
CA ASN A 4 33.11 33.84 58.78
C ASN A 4 33.32 34.28 57.33
N VAL A 5 32.62 33.54 56.47
CA VAL A 5 32.43 33.68 55.03
C VAL A 5 31.32 34.69 54.78
N VAL A 6 31.48 35.60 53.80
CA VAL A 6 30.34 36.21 53.07
C VAL A 6 30.72 36.42 51.60
N ASN A 7 30.19 35.52 50.78
CA ASN A 7 29.55 35.71 49.47
C ASN A 7 30.24 36.63 48.44
N GLY A 8 31.04 36.02 47.56
CA GLY A 8 31.27 36.55 46.23
C GLY A 8 30.02 36.35 45.37
N GLU A 9 29.21 37.39 45.21
CA GLU A 9 28.20 37.44 44.15
C GLU A 9 28.90 37.45 42.79
N GLU A 10 28.85 36.33 42.06
CA GLU A 10 29.27 36.28 40.66
C GLU A 10 28.33 37.16 39.82
N VAL A 11 28.81 38.34 39.45
CA VAL A 11 28.15 39.20 38.47
C VAL A 11 27.96 38.40 37.17
N PRO A 12 26.72 38.18 36.68
CA PRO A 12 26.50 37.37 35.50
C PRO A 12 27.11 38.08 34.29
N LYS A 13 28.17 37.49 33.74
CA LYS A 13 28.80 37.95 32.48
C LYS A 13 27.71 38.03 31.42
N ARG A 14 27.44 39.25 30.93
CA ARG A 14 26.53 39.51 29.82
C ARG A 14 26.91 38.58 28.65
N LYS A 15 26.07 37.59 28.34
CA LYS A 15 26.27 36.69 27.20
C LYS A 15 26.09 37.48 25.90
N LYS A 16 27.12 38.22 25.48
CA LYS A 16 27.21 38.79 24.12
C LYS A 16 27.48 37.63 23.17
N GLY A 17 26.42 37.12 22.54
CA GLY A 17 26.51 36.06 21.54
C GLY A 17 25.12 35.60 21.11
N ARG A 18 25.04 35.00 19.91
CA ARG A 18 23.79 34.38 19.45
C ARG A 18 23.37 33.30 20.46
N PRO A 19 22.12 33.32 20.97
CA PRO A 19 21.66 32.30 21.90
C PRO A 19 21.85 30.91 21.29
N LYS A 20 22.29 29.94 22.10
CA LYS A 20 22.42 28.54 21.69
C LYS A 20 21.04 28.06 21.26
N LYS A 21 20.98 27.41 20.09
CA LYS A 21 19.77 26.77 19.60
C LYS A 21 19.78 25.33 20.10
N ASP A 22 18.70 24.89 20.74
CA ASP A 22 18.64 23.54 21.34
C ASP A 22 18.62 22.44 20.29
N ASP A 23 17.97 22.69 19.15
CA ASP A 23 17.88 21.74 18.02
C ASP A 23 18.78 22.17 16.86
N ILE A 24 20.05 21.76 16.94
CA ILE A 24 21.07 21.99 15.91
C ILE A 24 21.03 20.83 14.93
N LEU A 25 20.93 21.14 13.63
CA LEU A 25 21.06 20.16 12.55
C LEU A 25 22.50 19.63 12.49
N LYS A 26 22.74 18.43 13.03
CA LYS A 26 24.09 17.82 13.13
C LYS A 26 24.49 16.97 11.91
N TYR A 27 23.52 16.31 11.27
CA TYR A 27 23.79 15.34 10.21
C TYR A 27 23.63 15.95 8.82
N ARG A 28 24.53 15.58 7.89
CA ARG A 28 24.52 16.04 6.50
C ARG A 28 24.65 14.88 5.54
N PHE A 29 23.78 14.85 4.53
CA PHE A 29 23.81 13.88 3.45
C PHE A 29 24.04 14.59 2.12
N MET A 30 24.94 14.06 1.28
CA MET A 30 25.17 14.55 -0.07
C MET A 30 24.31 13.76 -1.06
N ILE A 31 23.64 14.47 -1.96
CA ILE A 31 22.83 13.87 -3.04
C ILE A 31 23.41 14.36 -4.36
N ARG A 32 23.55 13.44 -5.33
CA ARG A 32 24.01 13.73 -6.69
C ARG A 32 22.82 13.60 -7.63
N PHE A 33 22.72 14.50 -8.60
CA PHE A 33 21.70 14.49 -9.64
C PHE A 33 22.38 14.39 -11.01
N ASN A 34 21.76 13.69 -11.96
CA ASN A 34 22.07 13.87 -13.37
C ASN A 34 21.38 15.15 -13.91
N ASN A 35 21.71 15.55 -15.14
CA ASN A 35 21.19 16.80 -15.74
C ASN A 35 19.65 16.85 -15.74
N ARG A 36 19.00 15.75 -16.13
CA ARG A 36 17.53 15.66 -16.22
C ARG A 36 16.85 15.74 -14.85
N GLU A 37 17.44 15.10 -13.84
CA GLU A 37 16.96 15.15 -12.46
C GLU A 37 17.11 16.55 -11.86
N ASN A 38 18.22 17.23 -12.17
CA ASN A 38 18.48 18.59 -11.69
C ASN A 38 17.47 19.60 -12.26
N GLU A 39 17.12 19.50 -13.55
CA GLU A 39 16.09 20.34 -14.16
C GLU A 39 14.72 20.16 -13.48
N LYS A 40 14.31 18.90 -13.27
CA LYS A 40 13.07 18.58 -12.55
C LYS A 40 13.10 19.11 -11.12
N PHE A 41 14.22 18.95 -10.43
CA PHE A 41 14.41 19.46 -9.07
C PHE A 41 14.25 20.98 -9.01
N LEU A 42 14.88 21.73 -9.92
CA LEU A 42 14.80 23.18 -9.95
C LEU A 42 13.38 23.69 -10.21
N THR A 43 12.61 23.01 -11.07
CA THR A 43 11.20 23.34 -11.33
C THR A 43 10.36 23.16 -10.06
N LEU A 44 10.49 22.02 -9.38
CA LEU A 44 9.76 21.75 -8.13
C LEU A 44 10.18 22.71 -7.01
N PHE A 45 11.47 23.06 -6.94
CA PHE A 45 11.97 24.01 -5.96
C PHE A 45 11.37 25.41 -6.16
N LYS A 46 11.32 25.91 -7.40
CA LYS A 46 10.69 27.20 -7.73
C LYS A 46 9.21 27.23 -7.34
N GLN A 47 8.48 26.14 -7.63
CA GLN A 47 7.05 26.03 -7.28
C GLN A 47 6.81 25.99 -5.76
N SER A 48 7.76 25.47 -4.98
CA SER A 48 7.59 25.31 -3.53
C SER A 48 7.67 26.62 -2.73
N GLY A 49 8.27 27.68 -3.28
CA GLY A 49 8.49 28.96 -2.57
C GLY A 49 9.47 28.88 -1.39
N ILE A 50 10.14 27.74 -1.16
CA ILE A 50 11.07 27.56 -0.04
C ILE A 50 12.40 28.24 -0.33
N LYS A 51 12.96 28.97 0.64
CA LYS A 51 14.18 29.78 0.46
C LYS A 51 15.48 28.97 0.31
N SER A 52 15.52 27.72 0.79
CA SER A 52 16.73 26.88 0.81
C SER A 52 16.49 25.52 0.17
N LYS A 53 17.33 25.16 -0.81
CA LYS A 53 17.29 23.87 -1.53
C LYS A 53 17.39 22.67 -0.57
N SER A 54 18.29 22.72 0.41
CA SER A 54 18.46 21.63 1.39
C SER A 54 17.22 21.46 2.27
N ARG A 55 16.57 22.57 2.64
CA ARG A 55 15.34 22.53 3.44
C ARG A 55 14.15 22.02 2.62
N PHE A 56 14.11 22.35 1.33
CA PHE A 56 13.13 21.79 0.40
C PHE A 56 13.30 20.28 0.25
N ILE A 57 14.53 19.78 0.12
CA ILE A 57 14.80 18.33 0.06
C ILE A 57 14.40 17.66 1.36
N ALA A 58 14.83 18.19 2.52
CA ALA A 58 14.47 17.62 3.82
C ALA A 58 12.95 17.57 4.02
N ASN A 59 12.24 18.64 3.64
CA ASN A 59 10.77 18.68 3.66
C ASN A 59 10.18 17.63 2.69
N CYS A 60 10.71 17.50 1.47
CA CYS A 60 10.24 16.47 0.53
C CYS A 60 10.46 15.05 1.05
N VAL A 61 11.56 14.77 1.74
CA VAL A 61 11.86 13.43 2.27
C VAL A 61 11.03 13.13 3.53
N LEU A 62 10.84 14.12 4.39
CA LEU A 62 10.18 13.96 5.69
C LEU A 62 8.65 14.15 5.64
N ASN A 63 8.15 15.03 4.76
CA ASN A 63 6.73 15.36 4.66
C ASN A 63 6.02 14.64 3.51
N ARG A 64 6.74 14.10 2.52
CA ARG A 64 6.12 13.09 1.67
C ARG A 64 5.99 11.83 2.51
N LYS A 65 4.78 11.28 2.59
CA LYS A 65 4.58 9.90 3.03
C LYS A 65 5.39 9.02 2.07
N LEU A 66 6.64 8.71 2.42
CA LEU A 66 7.37 7.64 1.77
C LEU A 66 6.61 6.37 2.11
N LYS A 67 5.69 6.00 1.22
CA LYS A 67 4.98 4.73 1.33
C LYS A 67 6.01 3.66 0.94
N VAL A 68 6.84 3.28 1.90
CA VAL A 68 7.62 2.04 1.82
C VAL A 68 6.58 0.94 1.93
N ILE A 69 6.03 0.54 0.79
CA ILE A 69 5.18 -0.64 0.72
C ILE A 69 6.14 -1.80 0.65
N GLU A 70 6.23 -2.58 1.73
CA GLU A 70 6.71 -3.94 1.63
C GLU A 70 5.68 -4.70 0.78
N ILE A 71 5.92 -4.74 -0.53
CA ILE A 71 5.03 -5.42 -1.46
C ILE A 71 5.35 -6.90 -1.37
N ASN A 72 4.49 -7.65 -0.69
CA ASN A 72 4.46 -9.09 -0.87
C ASN A 72 3.91 -9.38 -2.27
N LYS A 73 4.81 -9.54 -3.23
CA LYS A 73 4.48 -9.78 -4.63
C LYS A 73 3.59 -11.00 -4.81
N SER A 74 3.84 -12.06 -4.05
CA SER A 74 3.04 -13.29 -4.07
C SER A 74 1.59 -13.07 -3.65
N ALA A 75 1.32 -12.16 -2.70
CA ALA A 75 -0.04 -11.83 -2.30
C ALA A 75 -0.80 -11.06 -3.40
N ILE A 76 -0.12 -10.17 -4.12
CA ILE A 76 -0.70 -9.45 -5.26
C ILE A 76 -0.99 -10.41 -6.41
N ASP A 77 -0.03 -11.27 -6.75
CA ASP A 77 -0.18 -12.27 -7.81
C ASP A 77 -1.33 -13.24 -7.49
N PHE A 78 -1.48 -13.63 -6.22
CA PHE A 78 -2.60 -14.44 -5.75
C PHE A 78 -3.97 -13.75 -5.95
N VAL A 79 -4.11 -12.48 -5.55
CA VAL A 79 -5.35 -11.72 -5.76
C VAL A 79 -5.67 -11.55 -7.24
N MET A 80 -4.64 -11.35 -8.08
CA MET A 80 -4.78 -11.24 -9.52
C MET A 80 -5.28 -12.56 -10.13
N LEU A 81 -4.69 -13.70 -9.75
CA LEU A 81 -5.11 -15.03 -10.18
C LEU A 81 -6.57 -15.31 -9.79
N LEU A 82 -6.96 -14.97 -8.55
CA LEU A 82 -8.33 -15.12 -8.08
C LEU A 82 -9.32 -14.29 -8.92
N THR A 83 -8.95 -13.04 -9.22
CA THR A 83 -9.78 -12.12 -10.03
C THR A 83 -9.94 -12.63 -11.46
N GLN A 84 -8.85 -13.12 -12.06
CA GLN A 84 -8.88 -13.71 -13.41
C GLN A 84 -9.78 -14.95 -13.45
N PHE A 85 -9.66 -15.83 -12.45
CA PHE A 85 -10.51 -17.00 -12.31
C PHE A 85 -12.00 -16.63 -12.22
N PHE A 86 -12.37 -15.65 -11.39
CA PHE A 86 -13.77 -15.17 -11.31
C PHE A 86 -14.28 -14.61 -12.64
N THR A 87 -13.41 -13.97 -13.41
CA THR A 87 -13.76 -13.44 -14.74
C THR A 87 -14.05 -14.59 -15.71
N GLN A 88 -13.20 -15.62 -15.74
CA GLN A 88 -13.42 -16.81 -16.55
C GLN A 88 -14.71 -17.54 -16.16
N PHE A 89 -14.95 -17.72 -14.86
CA PHE A 89 -16.17 -18.34 -14.35
C PHE A 89 -17.43 -17.58 -14.78
N ARG A 90 -17.40 -16.25 -14.73
CA ARG A 90 -18.50 -15.41 -15.21
C ARG A 90 -18.73 -15.59 -16.72
N GLY A 91 -17.66 -15.76 -17.50
CA GLY A 91 -17.75 -16.11 -18.92
C GLY A 91 -18.48 -17.43 -19.15
N VAL A 92 -18.10 -18.48 -18.41
CA VAL A 92 -18.78 -19.80 -18.46
C VAL A 92 -20.26 -19.66 -18.12
N LYS A 93 -20.60 -18.93 -17.05
CA LYS A 93 -21.99 -18.66 -16.65
C LYS A 93 -22.79 -17.98 -17.78
N ASN A 94 -22.22 -16.97 -18.41
CA ASN A 94 -22.90 -16.25 -19.49
C ASN A 94 -23.14 -17.15 -20.70
N ASN A 95 -22.13 -17.93 -21.10
CA ASN A 95 -22.24 -18.89 -22.20
C ASN A 95 -23.30 -19.95 -21.90
N TYR A 96 -23.34 -20.44 -20.67
CA TYR A 96 -24.37 -21.37 -20.20
C TYR A 96 -25.79 -20.78 -20.34
N ASN A 97 -26.01 -19.55 -19.85
CA ASN A 97 -27.31 -18.89 -19.95
C ASN A 97 -27.76 -18.67 -21.39
N GLN A 98 -26.82 -18.31 -22.26
CA GLN A 98 -27.07 -18.15 -23.69
C GLN A 98 -27.48 -19.49 -24.32
N LEU A 99 -26.70 -20.55 -24.08
CA LEU A 99 -26.98 -21.89 -24.59
C LEU A 99 -28.34 -22.40 -24.10
N PHE A 100 -28.66 -22.21 -22.81
CA PHE A 100 -29.96 -22.60 -22.27
C PHE A 100 -31.11 -21.88 -22.97
N THR A 101 -30.99 -20.57 -23.16
CA THR A 101 -32.01 -19.77 -23.85
C THR A 101 -32.25 -20.26 -25.28
N VAL A 102 -31.18 -20.61 -26.00
CA VAL A 102 -31.26 -21.16 -27.36
C VAL A 102 -31.89 -22.56 -27.35
N LEU A 103 -31.51 -23.43 -26.41
CA LEU A 103 -32.06 -24.78 -26.28
C LEU A 103 -33.56 -24.74 -25.96
N VAL A 104 -33.99 -23.88 -25.04
CA VAL A 104 -35.41 -23.72 -24.68
C VAL A 104 -36.22 -23.26 -25.88
N ARG A 105 -35.72 -22.29 -26.66
CA ARG A 105 -36.40 -21.79 -27.87
C ARG A 105 -36.57 -22.86 -28.95
N ASN A 106 -35.57 -23.72 -29.15
CA ASN A 106 -35.57 -24.69 -30.25
C ASN A 106 -36.18 -26.05 -29.89
N LEU A 107 -35.98 -26.54 -28.66
CA LEU A 107 -36.29 -27.93 -28.27
C LEU A 107 -37.39 -28.02 -27.20
N GLY A 108 -37.82 -26.90 -26.63
CA GLY A 108 -38.72 -26.85 -25.49
C GLY A 108 -38.01 -27.06 -24.14
N GLU A 109 -38.62 -26.55 -23.09
CA GLU A 109 -38.01 -26.43 -21.76
C GLU A 109 -37.68 -27.78 -21.11
N GLU A 110 -38.57 -28.76 -21.23
CA GLU A 110 -38.41 -30.14 -20.74
C GLU A 110 -37.13 -30.80 -21.26
N LYS A 111 -36.85 -30.65 -22.56
CA LYS A 111 -35.66 -31.25 -23.19
C LYS A 111 -34.40 -30.47 -22.83
N ALA A 112 -34.47 -29.13 -22.82
CA ALA A 112 -33.34 -28.29 -22.43
C ALA A 112 -32.86 -28.59 -20.99
N ARG A 113 -33.78 -28.80 -20.04
CA ARG A 113 -33.46 -29.20 -18.66
C ARG A 113 -32.74 -30.56 -18.59
N LYS A 114 -33.17 -31.54 -19.39
CA LYS A 114 -32.50 -32.85 -19.47
C LYS A 114 -31.06 -32.73 -19.98
N PHE A 115 -30.83 -31.91 -21.01
CA PHE A 115 -29.48 -31.67 -21.54
C PHE A 115 -28.56 -30.99 -20.53
N ILE A 116 -29.08 -30.02 -19.78
CA ILE A 116 -28.33 -29.30 -18.76
C ILE A 116 -27.98 -30.14 -17.54
N LYS A 117 -28.74 -31.21 -17.27
CA LYS A 117 -28.50 -32.11 -16.15
C LYS A 117 -27.10 -32.73 -16.16
N ILE A 118 -26.45 -32.80 -17.33
CA ILE A 118 -25.07 -33.25 -17.50
C ILE A 118 -24.08 -32.34 -16.75
N LEU A 119 -24.40 -31.05 -16.59
CA LEU A 119 -23.57 -30.06 -15.90
C LEU A 119 -23.78 -30.03 -14.38
N GLU A 120 -24.75 -30.80 -13.85
CA GLU A 120 -25.08 -30.84 -12.43
C GLU A 120 -23.91 -31.40 -11.60
N ASN A 121 -23.34 -32.54 -12.02
CA ASN A 121 -22.22 -33.18 -11.31
C ASN A 121 -20.95 -32.31 -11.28
N PRO A 122 -20.44 -31.76 -12.41
CA PRO A 122 -19.30 -30.85 -12.39
C PRO A 122 -19.53 -29.61 -11.53
N THR A 123 -20.76 -29.08 -11.51
CA THR A 123 -21.09 -27.90 -10.70
C THR A 123 -21.06 -28.23 -9.21
N LEU A 124 -21.51 -29.42 -8.81
CA LEU A 124 -21.44 -29.88 -7.42
C LEU A 124 -19.99 -30.07 -6.96
N GLU A 125 -19.13 -30.68 -7.78
CA GLU A 125 -17.70 -30.82 -7.48
C GLU A 125 -17.02 -29.46 -7.35
N PHE A 126 -17.35 -28.53 -8.25
CA PHE A 126 -16.85 -27.17 -8.20
C PHE A 126 -17.23 -26.46 -6.90
N ILE A 127 -18.49 -26.55 -6.47
CA ILE A 127 -18.96 -25.95 -5.22
C ILE A 127 -18.21 -26.52 -4.01
N ARG A 128 -17.91 -27.82 -4.01
CA ARG A 128 -17.11 -28.45 -2.94
C ARG A 128 -15.70 -27.87 -2.89
N MET A 129 -15.00 -27.82 -4.02
CA MET A 129 -13.66 -27.23 -4.10
C MET A 129 -13.66 -25.75 -3.68
N MET A 130 -14.68 -24.98 -4.06
CA MET A 130 -14.79 -23.57 -3.66
C MET A 130 -14.97 -23.41 -2.14
N ARG A 131 -15.69 -24.31 -1.47
CA ARG A 131 -15.80 -24.30 0.01
C ARG A 131 -14.45 -24.60 0.67
N GLU A 132 -13.73 -25.60 0.19
CA GLU A 132 -12.38 -25.92 0.70
C GLU A 132 -11.42 -24.74 0.51
N PHE A 133 -11.50 -24.07 -0.64
CA PHE A 133 -10.73 -22.87 -0.92
C PHE A 133 -11.07 -21.71 0.02
N GLU A 134 -12.36 -21.49 0.30
CA GLU A 134 -12.84 -20.45 1.21
C GLU A 134 -12.37 -20.71 2.66
N GLU A 135 -12.42 -21.96 3.12
CA GLU A 135 -11.88 -22.35 4.42
C GLU A 135 -10.37 -22.10 4.52
N LEU A 136 -9.60 -22.49 3.50
CA LEU A 136 -8.15 -22.23 3.45
C LEU A 136 -7.85 -20.73 3.47
N THR A 137 -8.62 -19.94 2.73
CA THR A 137 -8.48 -18.48 2.68
C THR A 137 -8.80 -17.85 4.03
N THR A 138 -9.82 -18.35 4.73
CA THR A 138 -10.19 -17.89 6.07
C THR A 138 -9.09 -18.21 7.10
N LYS A 139 -8.57 -19.45 7.08
CA LYS A 139 -7.43 -19.86 7.93
C LYS A 139 -6.18 -19.03 7.67
N LEU A 140 -5.91 -18.67 6.41
CA LEU A 140 -4.78 -17.80 6.06
C LEU A 140 -5.02 -16.37 6.55
N ARG A 141 -6.22 -15.84 6.38
CA ARG A 141 -6.61 -14.51 6.89
C ARG A 141 -6.41 -14.39 8.40
N GLU A 142 -6.84 -15.39 9.16
CA GLU A 142 -6.66 -15.43 10.62
C GLU A 142 -5.19 -15.49 11.04
N LYS A 143 -4.34 -16.18 10.26
CA LYS A 143 -2.88 -16.26 10.53
C LYS A 143 -2.13 -15.00 10.14
N CYS A 144 -2.57 -14.29 9.09
CA CYS A 144 -1.86 -13.14 8.53
C CYS A 144 -2.31 -11.79 9.10
N LEU A 145 -3.47 -11.71 9.75
CA LEU A 145 -3.91 -10.49 10.46
C LEU A 145 -3.60 -10.63 11.95
N PRO A 146 -2.84 -9.69 12.56
CA PRO A 146 -2.79 -9.61 14.01
C PRO A 146 -4.19 -9.28 14.54
N LYS A 147 -4.56 -9.87 15.68
CA LYS A 147 -5.80 -9.53 16.41
C LYS A 147 -5.84 -8.05 16.79
#